data_AF-H1LN10-F1
#
_entry.id   AF-H1LN10-F1
#
_cell.length_a   1.000
_cell.length_b   1.000
_cell.length_c   1.000
_cell.angle_alpha   90.00
_cell.angle_beta   90.00
_cell.angle_gamma   90.00
#
_symmetry.space_group_name_H-M   'P 1'
#
loop_
_entity.id
_entity.type
_entity.pdbx_description
1 polymer ?
#
loop_
_entity_poly.entity_id
_entity_poly.type
_entity_poly.pdbx_seq_one_letter_code
_entity_poly.pdbx_strand_id
1 'polypeptide(L)' 'MKAKKIKAFKAPYTPTPEQLEKSYKRIKQFLAFAEDYLHSGHYKGLAASIEQIKKAATIRKVAQHETK' A
#
# COMPACT_ATOMS: atom_id res chain seq x y z
N MET A 1 34.87 -12.72 23.85
CA MET A 1 33.85 -12.86 22.78
C MET A 1 33.03 -11.57 22.72
N LYS A 2 33.08 -10.81 21.61
CA LYS A 2 32.25 -9.59 21.47
C LYS A 2 30.80 -10.00 21.18
N ALA A 3 29.88 -9.65 22.08
CA ALA A 3 28.45 -9.91 21.92
C ALA A 3 27.95 -9.29 20.62
N LYS A 4 27.41 -10.11 19.71
CA LYS A 4 26.72 -9.64 18.51
C LYS A 4 25.44 -8.94 18.98
N LYS A 5 25.42 -7.60 18.93
CA LYS A 5 24.18 -6.82 19.09
C LYS A 5 23.22 -7.26 17.98
N ILE A 6 22.29 -8.15 18.31
CA ILE A 6 21.17 -8.51 17.44
C ILE A 6 20.38 -7.23 17.23
N LYS A 7 20.27 -6.78 15.98
CA LYS A 7 19.50 -5.57 15.63
C LYS A 7 18.07 -5.79 16.11
N ALA A 8 17.59 -4.91 16.98
CA ALA A 8 16.22 -4.95 17.47
C ALA A 8 15.24 -5.08 16.29
N PHE A 9 14.35 -6.05 16.38
CA PHE A 9 13.29 -6.27 15.42
C PHE A 9 12.51 -4.96 15.31
N LYS A 10 12.56 -4.29 14.15
CA LYS A 10 11.80 -3.04 13.97
C LYS A 10 10.33 -3.39 14.11
N ALA A 11 9.65 -2.77 15.08
CA ALA A 11 8.23 -2.94 15.28
C ALA A 11 7.50 -2.64 13.96
N PRO A 12 6.47 -3.44 13.59
CA PRO A 12 5.65 -3.16 12.42
C PRO A 12 5.08 -1.75 12.54
N TYR A 13 5.11 -1.00 11.44
CA TYR A 13 4.59 0.37 11.43
C TYR A 13 3.08 0.35 11.67
N THR A 14 2.62 1.03 12.71
CA THR A 14 1.20 1.25 12.96
C THR A 14 0.75 2.52 12.23
N PRO A 15 -0.10 2.41 11.19
CA PRO A 15 -0.62 3.58 10.48
C PRO A 15 -1.59 4.38 11.36
N THR A 16 -1.69 5.69 11.11
CA THR A 16 -2.67 6.55 11.79
C THR A 16 -4.10 6.30 11.27
N PRO A 17 -5.15 6.65 12.03
CA PRO A 17 -6.54 6.55 11.57
C PRO A 17 -6.78 7.25 10.23
N GLU A 18 -6.18 8.42 10.02
CA GLU A 18 -6.28 9.17 8.75
C GLU A 18 -5.63 8.43 7.57
N GLN A 19 -4.48 7.79 7.79
CA GLN A 19 -3.82 6.98 6.77
C GLN A 19 -4.65 5.75 6.41
N LEU A 20 -5.28 5.12 7.42
CA LEU A 20 -6.20 4.01 7.22
C LEU A 20 -7.41 4.45 6.39
N GLU A 21 -8.05 5.56 6.75
CA GLU A 21 -9.21 6.07 6.02
C GLU A 21 -8.88 6.43 4.57
N LYS A 22 -7.75 7.12 4.35
CA LYS A 22 -7.27 7.47 3.01
C LYS A 22 -6.98 6.23 2.17
N SER A 23 -6.36 5.22 2.78
CA SER A 23 -6.03 3.96 2.10
C SER A 23 -7.30 3.20 1.75
N TYR A 24 -8.25 3.11 2.67
CA TYR A 24 -9.57 2.52 2.44
C TYR A 24 -10.31 3.19 1.28
N LYS A 25 -10.40 4.52 1.28
CA LYS A 25 -11.05 5.30 0.20
C LYS A 25 -10.38 5.02 -1.16
N ARG A 26 -9.05 4.99 -1.23
CA ARG A 26 -8.31 4.65 -2.46
C ARG A 26 -8.55 3.22 -2.92
N ILE A 27 -8.50 2.25 -2.01
CA ILE A 27 -8.75 0.84 -2.33
C ILE A 27 -10.14 0.69 -2.92
N LYS A 28 -11.17 1.31 -2.31
CA LYS A 28 -12.54 1.27 -2.83
C LYS A 28 -12.65 1.80 -4.26
N GLN A 29 -11.96 2.90 -4.56
CA GLN A 29 -11.92 3.47 -5.91
C GLN A 29 -11.27 2.52 -6.92
N PHE A 30 -10.10 1.94 -6.59
CA PHE A 30 -9.42 1.01 -7.49
C PHE A 30 -10.13 -0.33 -7.64
N LEU A 31 -10.90 -0.75 -6.64
CA LEU A 31 -11.78 -1.92 -6.74
C LEU A 31 -12.90 -1.69 -7.76
N ALA A 32 -13.52 -0.51 -7.77
CA ALA A 32 -14.52 -0.19 -8.79
C ALA A 32 -13.94 -0.23 -10.21
N PHE A 33 -12.71 0.29 -10.40
CA PHE A 33 -12.03 0.17 -11.69
C PHE A 33 -11.65 -1.27 -12.04
N ALA A 34 -11.21 -2.07 -11.06
CA ALA A 34 -10.90 -3.48 -11.28
C ALA A 34 -12.15 -4.26 -11.73
N GLU A 35 -13.31 -3.99 -11.11
CA GLU A 35 -14.58 -4.62 -11.49
C GLU A 35 -15.01 -4.22 -12.92
N ASP A 36 -14.93 -2.93 -13.27
CA ASP A 36 -15.20 -2.45 -14.63
C ASP A 36 -14.27 -3.08 -15.68
N TYR A 37 -12.96 -3.17 -15.39
CA TYR A 37 -11.98 -3.78 -16.27
C TYR A 37 -12.14 -5.31 -16.39
N LEU A 38 -12.61 -5.97 -15.34
CA LEU A 38 -12.94 -7.38 -15.40
C LEU A 38 -14.13 -7.63 -16.33
N HIS A 39 -15.19 -6.81 -16.23
CA HIS A 39 -16.37 -6.93 -17.08
C HIS A 39 -16.12 -6.56 -18.54
N SER A 40 -15.23 -5.60 -18.81
CA SER A 40 -14.87 -5.19 -20.17
C SER A 40 -13.78 -6.06 -20.82
N GLY A 41 -13.19 -7.02 -20.10
CA GLY A 41 -12.07 -7.83 -20.59
C GLY A 41 -10.75 -7.04 -20.72
N HIS A 42 -10.65 -5.86 -20.11
CA HIS A 42 -9.47 -5.00 -20.18
C HIS A 42 -8.41 -5.41 -19.15
N TYR A 43 -7.78 -6.57 -19.35
CA TYR A 43 -6.84 -7.17 -18.39
C TYR A 43 -5.61 -6.33 -18.06
N LYS A 44 -5.15 -5.46 -18.97
CA LYS A 44 -4.05 -4.51 -18.69
C LYS A 44 -4.47 -3.48 -17.63
N GLY A 45 -5.66 -2.90 -17.78
CA GLY A 45 -6.25 -2.01 -16.78
C GLY A 45 -6.47 -2.73 -15.45
N LEU A 46 -7.00 -3.96 -15.49
CA LEU A 46 -7.20 -4.79 -14.31
C LEU A 46 -5.89 -5.00 -13.52
N ALA A 47 -4.82 -5.42 -14.19
CA ALA A 47 -3.52 -5.63 -13.56
C ALA A 47 -2.98 -4.35 -12.89
N ALA A 48 -3.13 -3.20 -13.55
CA ALA A 48 -2.75 -1.90 -13.00
C ALA A 48 -3.57 -1.55 -11.75
N SER A 49 -4.90 -1.75 -11.78
CA SER A 49 -5.78 -1.51 -10.64
C SER A 49 -5.42 -2.39 -9.44
N ILE A 50 -5.12 -3.67 -9.65
CA ILE A 50 -4.68 -4.58 -8.58
C ILE A 50 -3.32 -4.14 -8.00
N GLU A 51 -2.38 -3.68 -8.83
CA GLU A 51 -1.11 -3.14 -8.33
C GLU A 51 -1.32 -1.89 -7.45
N GLN A 52 -2.22 -1.01 -7.84
CA GLN A 52 -2.55 0.20 -7.08
C GLN A 52 -3.25 -0.15 -5.75
N ILE A 53 -4.13 -1.15 -5.72
CA ILE A 53 -4.72 -1.69 -4.48
C ILE A 53 -3.61 -2.20 -3.55
N LYS A 54 -2.67 -2.99 -4.07
CA LYS A 54 -1.53 -3.49 -3.29
C LYS A 54 -0.71 -2.36 -2.70
N LYS A 55 -0.42 -1.30 -3.47
CA LYS A 55 0.30 -0.12 -2.98
C LYS A 55 -0.49 0.63 -1.92
N ALA A 56 -1.79 0.82 -2.10
CA ALA A 56 -2.66 1.48 -1.13
C ALA A 56 -2.82 0.67 0.17
N ALA A 57 -2.90 -0.65 0.09
CA ALA A 57 -2.95 -1.55 1.24
C ALA A 57 -1.60 -1.65 1.97
N THR A 58 -0.49 -1.38 1.27
CA THR A 58 0.85 -1.36 1.87
C THR A 58 1.12 0.02 2.47
N ILE A 59 0.52 0.31 3.62
CA ILE A 59 0.73 1.57 4.34
C ILE A 59 2.11 1.53 5.01
N ARG A 60 3.07 2.22 4.40
CA ARG A 60 4.44 2.35 4.93
C ARG A 60 4.59 3.66 5.67
N LYS A 61 5.50 3.69 6.64
CA LYS A 61 5.98 4.95 7.23
C LYS A 61 6.53 5.80 6.10
N VAL A 62 5.92 6.95 5.83
CA VAL A 62 6.41 7.89 4.82
C VAL A 62 7.84 8.26 5.24
N ALA A 63 8.84 7.82 4.46
CA ALA A 63 10.17 8.37 4.61
C ALA A 63 10.06 9.83 4.17
N GLN A 64 10.27 10.78 5.09
CA GLN A 64 10.34 12.21 4.77
C GLN A 64 11.59 12.51 3.94
N HIS A 65 11.68 11.97 2.72
CA HIS A 65 12.81 12.17 1.82
C HIS A 65 12.41 12.44 0.38
N GLU A 66 11.20 12.93 0.15
CA GLU A 66 10.80 13.51 -1.14
C GLU A 66 10.11 14.85 -0.91
N THR A 67 10.85 15.78 -0.30
CA THR A 67 10.70 17.20 -0.62
C THR A 67 11.98 17.60 -1.33
N LYS A 68 11.95 17.62 -2.66
CA LYS A 68 12.89 18.39 -3.47
C LYS A 68 12.21 18.84 -4.75
#